data_AF-A0A453B1I1-F1
#
_entry.id   AF-A0A453B1I1-F1
#
_cell.length_a   1.000
_cell.length_b   1.000
_cell.length_c   1.000
_cell.angle_alpha   90.00
_cell.angle_beta   90.00
_cell.angle_gamma   90.00
#
_symmetry.space_group_name_H-M   'P 1'
#
loop_
_entity.id
_entity.type
_entity.pdbx_description
1 polymer ?
#
loop_
_entity_poly.entity_id
_entity_poly.type
_entity_poly.pdbx_seq_one_letter_code
_entity_poly.pdbx_strand_id
1 'polypeptide(L)' 'MGQGIGILVTKFPKETSASYSLREPAEVKEFLRKLAKSNGTKKG' A
#
# COMPACT_ATOMS: atom_id res chain seq x y z
N MET A 1 2.06 4.08 20.17
CA MET A 1 2.26 4.58 18.79
C MET A 1 1.74 3.51 17.83
N GLY A 2 0.79 3.84 16.96
CA GLY A 2 0.18 2.85 16.05
C GLY A 2 1.19 2.33 15.03
N GLN A 3 1.24 1.02 14.82
CA GLN A 3 2.17 0.35 13.89
C GLN A 3 1.61 0.26 12.45
N GLY A 4 0.67 1.14 12.11
CA GLY A 4 0.03 1.16 10.79
C GLY A 4 0.87 1.91 9.76
N ILE A 5 0.79 1.48 8.50
CA ILE A 5 1.31 2.24 7.36
C ILE A 5 0.16 2.99 6.69
N GLY A 6 0.37 4.28 6.40
CA GLY A 6 -0.58 5.09 5.65
C GLY A 6 -0.42 4.89 4.15
N ILE A 7 -1.54 4.81 3.42
CA ILE A 7 -1.57 4.74 1.96
C ILE A 7 -2.50 5.84 1.44
N LEU A 8 -1.98 6.70 0.57
CA LEU A 8 -2.77 7.70 -0.15
C LEU A 8 -3.15 7.15 -1.52
N VAL A 9 -4.41 7.32 -1.93
CA VAL A 9 -4.88 7.00 -3.29
C VAL A 9 -5.43 8.27 -3.93
N THR A 10 -4.73 8.79 -4.94
CA THR A 10 -5.12 10.02 -5.65
C THR A 10 -4.45 10.10 -7.02
N LYS A 11 -5.18 10.58 -8.02
CA LYS A 11 -4.60 10.88 -9.35
C LYS A 11 -3.77 12.16 -9.36
N PHE A 12 -4.02 13.06 -8.41
CA PHE A 12 -3.42 14.39 -8.35
C PHE A 12 -2.48 14.53 -7.16
N PRO A 13 -1.39 15.32 -7.27
CA PRO A 13 -0.48 15.57 -6.16
C PRO A 13 -1.24 16.07 -4.93
N LYS A 14 -0.93 15.50 -3.77
CA LYS A 14 -1.50 15.91 -2.48
C LYS A 14 -0.44 15.75 -1.40
N GLU A 15 -0.27 16.79 -0.59
CA GLU A 15 0.62 16.72 0.58
C GLU A 15 0.06 15.70 1.58
N THR A 16 0.91 14.77 2.02
CA THR A 16 0.51 13.68 2.91
C THR A 16 1.70 13.14 3.70
N SER A 17 1.41 12.60 4.88
CA SER A 17 2.36 11.80 5.66
C SER A 17 2.26 10.29 5.36
N ALA A 18 1.49 9.89 4.35
CA ALA A 18 1.37 8.49 3.94
C ALA A 18 2.71 7.97 3.39
N SER A 19 3.04 6.72 3.72
CA SER A 19 4.27 6.08 3.28
C SER A 19 4.20 5.61 1.82
N TYR A 20 2.98 5.38 1.32
CA TYR A 20 2.73 4.96 -0.06
C TYR A 20 1.71 5.89 -0.73
N SER A 21 1.90 6.12 -2.02
CA SER A 21 0.96 6.83 -2.88
C SER A 21 0.64 5.98 -4.11
N LEU A 22 -0.65 5.80 -4.38
CA LEU A 22 -1.20 5.07 -5.52
C LEU A 22 -2.12 6.01 -6.31
N ARG A 23 -2.27 5.80 -7.61
CA ARG A 23 -3.07 6.68 -8.47
C ARG A 23 -4.43 6.12 -8.81
N GLU A 24 -4.46 4.85 -9.22
CA GLU A 24 -5.68 4.19 -9.68
C GLU A 24 -6.16 3.10 -8.71
N PRO A 25 -7.48 2.83 -8.62
CA PRO A 25 -8.01 1.73 -7.81
C PRO A 25 -7.41 0.35 -8.16
N ALA A 26 -7.02 0.15 -9.41
CA ALA A 26 -6.37 -1.09 -9.86
C ALA A 26 -4.99 -1.30 -9.21
N GLU A 27 -4.23 -0.22 -8.97
CA GLU A 27 -2.91 -0.28 -8.31
C GLU A 27 -3.05 -0.72 -6.86
N VAL A 28 -4.15 -0.37 -6.19
CA VAL A 28 -4.46 -0.85 -4.82
C VAL A 28 -4.56 -2.36 -4.80
N LYS A 29 -5.25 -2.96 -5.79
CA LYS A 29 -5.38 -4.42 -5.90
C LYS A 29 -4.02 -5.09 -6.12
N GLU A 30 -3.18 -4.53 -6.99
CA GLU A 30 -1.85 -5.07 -7.23
C GLU A 30 -0.95 -4.95 -5.99
N PHE A 31 -0.99 -3.81 -5.31
CA PHE A 31 -0.28 -3.55 -4.07
C PHE A 31 -0.65 -4.55 -2.98
N LEU A 32 -1.94 -4.75 -2.73
CA LEU A 32 -2.42 -5.73 -1.75
C LEU A 32 -2.04 -7.17 -2.13
N ARG A 33 -2.05 -7.52 -3.43
CA ARG A 33 -1.56 -8.84 -3.88
C ARG A 33 -0.06 -9.02 -3.61
N LYS A 34 0.75 -7.98 -3.80
CA LYS A 34 2.20 -8.03 -3.49
C LYS A 34 2.43 -8.21 -1.97
N LEU A 35 1.70 -7.49 -1.14
CA LEU A 35 1.75 -7.65 0.32
C LEU A 35 1.32 -9.04 0.79
N ALA A 36 0.22 -9.57 0.24
CA ALA A 36 -0.23 -10.91 0.58
C ALA A 36 0.79 -11.98 0.16
N LYS A 37 1.43 -11.81 -1.00
CA LYS A 37 2.50 -12.69 -1.48
C LYS A 37 3.73 -12.64 -0.56
N SER A 38 4.15 -11.46 -0.09
CA SER A 38 5.29 -11.35 0.84
C SER A 38 5.03 -11.98 2.20
N ASN A 39 3.76 -12.10 2.61
CA ASN A 39 3.38 -12.74 3.86
C ASN A 39 3.35 -14.28 3.76
N GLY A 40 3.34 -14.84 2.53
CA GLY A 40 3.26 -16.27 2.25
C GLY A 40 4.61 -17.01 2.21
N THR A 41 5.74 -16.34 2.44
CA THR A 41 7.08 -16.96 2.38
C THR A 41 7.66 -17.34 3.74
N LYS A 42 6.90 -17.29 4.84
CA LYS A 42 7.23 -18.10 6.03
C LYS A 42 6.82 -19.56 5.79
N LYS A 43 7.56 -20.25 4.91
CA LYS A 43 7.72 -21.70 5.04
C LYS A 43 8.81 -21.92 6.09
N GLY A 44 8.40 -21.92 7.36
CA GLY A 44 9.13 -22.49 8.48
C GLY A 44 8.32 -23.67 9.00
#